data_AF-A0A936AYT2-F1
#
_entry.id   AF-A0A936AYT2-F1
#
_cell.length_a   1.000
_cell.length_b   1.000
_cell.length_c   1.000
_cell.angle_alpha   90.00
_cell.angle_beta   90.00
_cell.angle_gamma   90.00
#
_symmetry.space_group_name_H-M   'P 1'
#
loop_
_entity.id
_entity.type
_entity.pdbx_description
1 polymer ?
#
loop_
_entity_poly.entity_id
_entity_poly.type
_entity_poly.pdbx_seq_one_letter_code
_entity_poly.pdbx_strand_id
1 'polypeptide(L)' 'MPRQPLSNTFVLAESWDEEKQWTLEDDVRIRNELLSRVVHGLTSRCRHGVILATSELDRRGARQDGPLWRALHPLVSGE' A
#
# COMPACT_ATOMS: atom_id res chain seq x y z
N MET A 1 0.03 23.93 -23.57
CA MET A 1 -0.08 23.51 -22.15
C MET A 1 0.59 22.15 -22.02
N PRO A 2 1.69 21.98 -21.25
CA PRO A 2 2.31 20.68 -21.12
C PRO A 2 1.42 19.79 -20.23
N ARG A 3 0.95 18.67 -20.78
CA ARG A 3 0.24 17.61 -20.05
C ARG A 3 1.27 16.87 -19.22
N GLN A 4 1.50 17.36 -18.01
CA GLN A 4 2.34 16.67 -17.05
C GLN A 4 1.54 15.50 -16.44
N PRO A 5 1.92 14.22 -16.63
CA PRO A 5 1.32 13.14 -15.87
C PRO A 5 2.08 13.04 -14.53
N LEU A 6 1.82 13.96 -13.59
CA LEU A 6 2.29 13.79 -12.21
C LEU A 6 1.17 13.17 -11.38
N SER A 7 1.19 11.84 -11.21
CA SER A 7 0.82 11.17 -9.94
C SER A 7 0.85 9.64 -10.00
N ASN A 8 0.68 9.01 -11.16
CA ASN A 8 0.87 7.56 -11.27
C ASN A 8 2.27 7.29 -11.81
N THR A 9 3.28 7.41 -10.94
CA THR A 9 4.51 6.63 -11.11
C THR A 9 4.04 5.20 -11.21
N PHE A 10 4.10 4.60 -12.40
CA PHE A 10 3.77 3.21 -12.59
C PHE A 10 4.59 2.40 -11.59
N VAL A 11 4.01 2.05 -10.44
CA VAL A 11 4.42 0.85 -9.73
C VAL A 11 3.86 -0.22 -10.63
N LEU A 12 4.61 -0.49 -11.70
CA LEU A 12 4.35 -1.54 -12.65
C LEU A 12 4.21 -2.77 -11.75
N ALA A 13 2.98 -3.24 -11.59
CA ALA A 13 2.81 -4.67 -11.48
C ALA A 13 3.46 -5.19 -12.76
N GLU A 14 4.74 -5.55 -12.68
CA GLU A 14 5.57 -5.96 -13.81
C GLU A 14 4.89 -7.08 -14.61
N SER A 15 4.02 -7.84 -13.93
CA SER A 15 3.17 -8.87 -14.48
C SER A 15 1.78 -8.40 -14.96
N TRP A 16 1.55 -7.10 -15.19
CA TRP A 16 0.27 -6.60 -15.70
C TRP A 16 0.13 -6.94 -17.18
N ASP A 17 -1.01 -7.50 -17.54
CA ASP A 17 -1.34 -7.83 -18.92
C ASP A 17 -1.59 -6.54 -19.71
N GLU A 18 -0.76 -6.28 -20.73
CA GLU A 18 -0.84 -5.09 -21.58
C GLU A 18 -2.17 -5.02 -22.36
N GLU A 19 -2.81 -6.16 -22.61
CA GLU A 19 -4.12 -6.24 -23.29
C GLU A 19 -5.27 -5.85 -22.35
N LYS A 20 -5.03 -5.78 -21.02
CA LYS A 20 -6.04 -5.43 -20.03
C LYS A 20 -5.99 -3.94 -19.70
N GLN A 21 -7.14 -3.28 -19.81
CA GLN A 21 -7.28 -1.90 -19.35
C GLN A 21 -7.09 -1.79 -17.84
N TRP A 22 -6.19 -0.90 -17.41
CA TRP A 22 -6.00 -0.57 -16.01
C TRP A 22 -7.20 0.23 -15.47
N THR A 23 -7.84 -0.29 -14.43
CA THR A 23 -8.98 0.37 -13.78
C THR A 23 -8.60 0.98 -12.43
N LEU A 24 -9.46 1.85 -11.89
CA LEU A 24 -9.29 2.37 -10.52
C LEU A 24 -9.35 1.26 -9.47
N GLU A 25 -10.16 0.22 -9.72
CA GLU A 25 -10.25 -0.94 -8.85
C GLU A 25 -8.95 -1.74 -8.85
N ASP A 26 -8.36 -1.94 -10.03
CA ASP A 26 -7.05 -2.59 -10.17
C ASP A 26 -5.96 -1.79 -9.45
N ASP A 27 -5.97 -0.46 -9.55
CA ASP A 27 -5.03 0.42 -8.84
C ASP A 27 -5.09 0.21 -7.32
N VAL A 28 -6.29 0.28 -6.75
CA VAL A 28 -6.50 0.12 -5.31
C VAL A 28 -6.09 -1.28 -4.87
N ARG A 29 -6.51 -2.32 -5.62
CA ARG A 29 -6.22 -3.72 -5.32
C ARG A 29 -4.71 -4.00 -5.34
N ILE A 30 -4.04 -3.67 -6.45
CA ILE A 30 -2.60 -3.94 -6.64
C ILE A 30 -1.77 -3.16 -5.61
N ARG A 31 -2.09 -1.89 -5.36
CA ARG A 31 -1.38 -1.10 -4.35
C ARG A 31 -1.48 -1.71 -2.95
N ASN A 32 -2.66 -2.18 -2.56
CA ASN A 32 -2.87 -2.81 -1.25
C ASN A 32 -2.14 -4.16 -1.15
N GLU A 33 -2.16 -4.95 -2.23
CA GLU A 33 -1.45 -6.23 -2.30
C GLU A 33 0.07 -6.05 -2.18
N LEU A 34 0.65 -5.11 -2.94
CA LEU A 34 2.08 -4.80 -2.88
C LEU A 34 2.48 -4.29 -1.50
N LEU A 35 1.68 -3.40 -0.90
CA LEU A 35 1.92 -2.92 0.46
C LEU A 35 1.92 -4.07 1.47
N SER A 36 0.96 -5.00 1.38
CA SER A 36 0.88 -6.16 2.26
C SER A 36 2.13 -7.05 2.14
N ARG A 37 2.57 -7.36 0.92
CA ARG A 37 3.79 -8.16 0.67
C ARG A 37 5.04 -7.48 1.22
N VAL A 38 5.18 -6.17 1.02
CA VAL A 38 6.32 -5.39 1.54
C VAL A 38 6.33 -5.39 3.07
N VAL A 39 5.19 -5.10 3.70
CA VAL A 39 5.05 -5.08 5.17
C VAL A 39 5.37 -6.46 5.75
N HIS A 40 4.83 -7.53 5.16
CA HIS A 40 5.14 -8.89 5.58
C HIS A 40 6.64 -9.21 5.49
N GLY A 41 7.27 -8.94 4.35
CA GLY A 41 8.71 -9.20 4.17
C GLY A 41 9.62 -8.35 5.08
N LEU A 42 9.25 -7.11 5.36
CA LEU A 42 9.99 -6.26 6.31
C LEU A 42 9.86 -6.78 7.74
N THR A 43 8.64 -7.08 8.17
CA THR A 43 8.36 -7.54 9.54
C THR A 43 8.93 -8.94 9.81
N SER A 44 8.91 -9.85 8.82
CA SER A 44 9.50 -11.19 8.95
C SER A 44 11.03 -11.18 9.13
N ARG A 45 11.69 -10.06 8.80
CA ARG A 45 13.14 -9.87 8.96
C ARG A 45 13.51 -9.15 10.25
N CYS A 46 12.54 -8.60 10.98
CA CYS A 46 12.78 -7.93 12.25
C CYS A 46 13.11 -8.96 13.34
N ARG A 47 14.29 -8.83 13.98
CA ARG A 47 14.76 -9.79 15.00
C ARG A 47 14.31 -9.48 16.44
N HIS A 48 13.96 -8.23 16.72
CA HIS A 48 13.66 -7.74 18.07
C HIS A 48 12.20 -7.32 18.24
N GLY A 49 11.37 -7.48 17.20
CA GLY A 49 9.99 -7.01 17.17
C GLY A 49 9.78 -5.75 16.33
N VAL A 50 8.52 -5.32 16.25
CA VAL A 50 8.05 -4.19 15.44
C VAL A 50 7.23 -3.27 16.35
N ILE A 51 7.53 -1.97 16.33
CA ILE A 51 6.76 -0.96 17.05
C ILE A 51 5.72 -0.40 16.09
N LEU A 52 4.46 -0.45 16.49
CA LEU A 52 3.35 0.13 15.73
C LEU A 52 3.01 1.50 16.29
N ALA A 53 3.02 2.51 15.41
CA ALA A 53 2.58 3.86 15.71
C ALA A 53 1.54 4.29 14.68
N THR A 54 0.39 4.76 15.15
CA THR A 54 -0.73 5.17 14.31
C THR A 54 -1.07 6.64 14.55
N SER A 55 -1.52 7.31 13.50
CA SER A 55 -2.13 8.64 13.57
C SER A 55 -3.54 8.52 13.01
N GLU A 56 -4.52 9.09 13.71
CA GLU A 56 -5.87 9.22 13.17
C GLU A 56 -5.95 10.28 12.06
N LEU A 57 -4.90 11.11 11.94
CA LEU A 57 -4.84 12.25 11.03
C LEU A 57 -3.85 12.01 9.89
N ASP A 58 -4.25 12.42 8.69
CA ASP A 58 -3.38 12.51 7.52
C ASP A 58 -2.47 13.75 7.58
N ARG A 59 -1.67 13.95 6.53
CA ARG A 59 -0.73 15.09 6.44
C ARG A 59 -1.42 16.47 6.38
N ARG A 60 -2.72 16.51 6.14
CA ARG A 60 -3.54 17.73 6.09
C ARG A 60 -4.34 17.93 7.38
N GLY A 61 -4.24 17.00 8.34
CA GLY A 61 -5.00 17.03 9.58
C GLY A 61 -6.42 16.47 9.44
N ALA A 62 -6.74 15.78 8.35
CA ALA A 62 -8.04 15.14 8.15
C ALA A 62 -8.03 13.72 8.72
N ARG A 63 -9.16 13.26 9.28
CA ARG A 63 -9.30 11.87 9.76
C ARG A 63 -9.16 10.89 8.59
N GLN A 64 -8.28 9.90 8.74
CA GLN A 64 -8.05 8.89 7.71
C GLN A 64 -7.65 7.54 8.30
N ASP A 65 -8.32 6.48 7.84
CA ASP A 65 -7.81 5.11 7.99
C ASP A 65 -6.77 4.82 6.91
N GLY A 66 -5.49 4.83 7.29
CA GLY A 66 -4.37 4.60 6.39
C GLY A 66 -4.28 3.16 5.88
N PRO A 67 -3.82 2.93 4.64
CA PRO A 67 -3.68 1.58 4.07
C PRO A 67 -2.67 0.71 4.82
N LEU A 68 -1.71 1.31 5.53
CA LEU A 68 -0.71 0.58 6.32
C LEU A 68 -1.35 -0.21 7.46
N TRP A 69 -2.37 0.34 8.13
CA TRP A 69 -3.06 -0.35 9.22
C TRP A 69 -3.73 -1.63 8.72
N ARG A 70 -4.41 -1.55 7.55
CA ARG A 70 -5.02 -2.73 6.91
C ARG A 70 -3.97 -3.77 6.51
N ALA A 71 -2.82 -3.34 6.00
CA ALA A 71 -1.73 -4.24 5.62
C ALA A 71 -1.09 -4.96 6.83
N LEU A 72 -1.13 -4.34 8.01
CA LEU A 72 -0.63 -4.93 9.25
C LEU A 72 -1.62 -5.90 9.90
N HIS A 73 -2.93 -5.75 9.65
CA HIS A 73 -3.97 -6.54 10.31
C HIS A 73 -3.70 -8.06 10.35
N PRO A 74 -3.31 -8.74 9.26
CA PRO A 74 -3.02 -10.19 9.31
C PRO A 74 -1.85 -10.55 10.23
N LEU A 75 -0.91 -9.63 10.49
CA LEU A 75 0.25 -9.86 11.35
C LEU A 75 -0.05 -9.67 12.84
N VAL A 76 -1.02 -8.80 13.17
CA VAL A 76 -1.41 -8.53 14.57
C VAL A 76 -2.57 -9.39 15.04
N SER A 77 -3.44 -9.82 14.14
CA SER A 77 -4.68 -10.53 14.49
C SER A 77 -4.48 -12.03 14.76
N GLY A 78 -3.26 -12.57 14.57
CA GLY A 78 -2.89 -13.93 14.94
C GLY A 78 -3.84 -15.00 14.39
N GLU A 79 -3.72 -15.31 13.10
CA GLU A 79 -4.18 -16.57 12.51
C GLU A 79 -2.98 -17.46 12.17
#